data_AF-A0AAV2MYZ9-F1
#
_entry.id   AF-A0AAV2MYZ9-F1
#
_cell.length_a   1.000
_cell.length_b   1.000
_cell.length_c   1.000
_cell.angle_alpha   90.00
_cell.angle_beta   90.00
_cell.angle_gamma   90.00
#
_symmetry.space_group_name_H-M   'P 1'
#
loop_
_entity.id
_entity.type
_entity.pdbx_description
1 polymer ?
#
loop_
_entity_poly.entity_id
_entity_poly.type
_entity_poly.pdbx_seq_one_letter_code
_entity_poly.pdbx_strand_id
1 'polypeptide(L)' 'MNRKIERLLNDQADLYGRISRAIDNLKKTGAAKITEGIFEARLQALETNWAKCESNHEKVKSLRQC' A
#
# COMPACT_ATOMS: atom_id res chain seq x y z
N MET A 1 -12.94 -19.08 -10.21
CA MET A 1 -12.25 -18.51 -9.05
C MET A 1 -13.14 -17.41 -8.46
N ASN A 2 -13.22 -17.26 -7.13
CA ASN A 2 -14.19 -16.36 -6.49
C ASN A 2 -13.85 -14.90 -6.86
N ARG A 3 -14.72 -14.19 -7.59
CA ARG A 3 -14.50 -12.80 -8.05
C ARG A 3 -14.12 -11.85 -6.90
N LYS A 4 -14.58 -12.13 -5.68
CA LYS A 4 -14.20 -11.37 -4.47
C LYS A 4 -12.73 -11.56 -4.11
N ILE A 5 -12.22 -12.79 -4.23
CA ILE A 5 -10.80 -13.12 -3.98
C ILE A 5 -9.93 -12.49 -5.07
N GLU A 6 -10.32 -12.57 -6.34
CA GLU A 6 -9.58 -11.92 -7.44
C GLU A 6 -9.46 -10.41 -7.22
N ARG A 7 -10.54 -9.75 -6.81
CA ARG A 7 -10.51 -8.32 -6.47
C ARG A 7 -9.56 -8.02 -5.30
N LEU A 8 -9.60 -8.83 -4.24
CA LEU A 8 -8.71 -8.67 -3.09
C LEU A 8 -7.22 -8.83 -3.48
N LEU A 9 -6.91 -9.81 -4.34
CA LEU A 9 -5.55 -10.04 -4.83
C LEU A 9 -5.06 -8.88 -5.72
N ASN A 10 -5.92 -8.36 -6.60
CA ASN A 10 -5.59 -7.19 -7.42
C ASN A 10 -5.35 -5.94 -6.57
N ASP A 11 -6.20 -5.70 -5.55
CA ASP A 11 -6.01 -4.60 -4.60
C ASP A 11 -4.69 -4.76 -3.82
N GLN A 12 -4.31 -6.01 -3.48
CA GLN A 12 -3.03 -6.31 -2.82
C GLN A 12 -1.83 -5.96 -3.72
N ALA A 13 -1.90 -6.31 -5.01
CA ALA A 13 -0.85 -6.03 -5.98
C ALA A 13 -0.66 -4.51 -6.20
N ASP A 14 -1.75 -3.74 -6.28
CA ASP A 14 -1.67 -2.28 -6.38
C ASP A 14 -1.06 -1.66 -5.12
N LEU A 15 -1.49 -2.09 -3.93
CA LEU A 15 -0.93 -1.62 -2.66
C LEU A 15 0.57 -1.91 -2.54
N TYR A 16 0.99 -3.12 -2.89
CA TYR A 16 2.40 -3.48 -2.94
C TYR A 16 3.18 -2.54 -3.86
N GLY A 17 2.68 -2.29 -5.08
CA GLY A 17 3.33 -1.39 -6.02
C GLY A 17 3.42 0.06 -5.53
N ARG A 18 2.44 0.55 -4.76
CA ARG A 18 2.48 1.89 -4.14
C ARG A 18 3.53 1.96 -3.03
N ILE A 19 3.58 0.96 -2.16
CA ILE A 19 4.55 0.88 -1.06
C ILE A 19 5.98 0.77 -1.61
N SER A 20 6.22 -0.14 -2.56
CA SER A 20 7.53 -0.36 -3.18
C SER A 20 8.13 0.92 -3.79
N ARG A 21 7.28 1.76 -4.42
CA ARG A 21 7.73 2.97 -5.13
C ARG A 21 7.73 4.22 -4.26
N ALA A 22 7.33 4.14 -2.99
CA ALA A 22 7.18 5.33 -2.14
C ALA A 22 8.51 6.09 -1.97
N ILE A 23 9.60 5.37 -1.71
CA ILE A 23 10.94 5.94 -1.54
C ILE A 23 11.47 6.51 -2.87
N ASP A 24 11.26 5.80 -3.99
CA ASP A 24 11.69 6.29 -5.31
C ASP A 24 10.95 7.56 -5.71
N ASN A 25 9.65 7.64 -5.43
CA ASN A 25 8.86 8.84 -5.65
C ASN A 25 9.32 9.99 -4.75
N LEU A 26 9.70 9.71 -3.51
CA LEU A 26 10.25 10.72 -2.62
C LEU A 26 11.60 11.23 -3.15
N LYS A 27 12.51 10.34 -3.56
CA LYS A 27 13.82 10.69 -4.16
C LYS A 27 13.68 11.55 -5.42
N LYS A 28 12.67 11.27 -6.28
CA LYS A 28 12.38 12.07 -7.49
C LYS A 28 11.98 13.51 -7.18
N THR A 29 11.47 13.80 -5.99
CA THR A 29 11.18 15.18 -5.54
C THR A 29 12.46 16.03 -5.48
N GLY A 30 13.61 15.39 -5.23
CA GLY A 30 14.92 16.02 -5.08
C GLY A 30 15.14 16.50 -3.64
N ALA A 31 16.33 16.24 -3.08
CA ALA A 31 16.62 16.46 -1.66
C ALA A 31 16.34 17.92 -1.20
N ALA A 32 16.61 18.91 -2.04
CA ALA A 32 16.36 20.32 -1.76
C ALA A 32 14.86 20.70 -1.69
N LYS A 33 13.96 19.84 -2.16
CA LYS A 33 12.50 20.07 -2.18
C LYS A 33 11.74 19.14 -1.23
N ILE A 34 12.42 18.23 -0.53
CA ILE A 34 11.79 17.41 0.50
C ILE A 34 11.65 18.28 1.75
N THR A 35 10.42 18.74 2.01
CA THR A 35 10.06 19.38 3.26
C THR A 35 9.58 18.34 4.27
N GLU A 36 9.61 18.69 5.56
CA GLU A 36 9.06 17.86 6.63
C GLU A 36 7.61 17.44 6.34
N GLY A 37 6.76 18.39 5.94
CA GLY A 37 5.37 18.08 5.58
C GLY A 37 5.22 17.14 4.38
N ILE A 38 6.13 17.17 3.39
CA ILE A 38 6.12 16.19 2.29
C ILE A 38 6.51 14.80 2.82
N PHE A 39 7.49 14.74 3.72
CA PHE A 39 7.91 13.49 4.33
C PHE A 39 6.78 12.88 5.18
N GLU A 40 6.15 13.67 6.06
CA GLU A 40 5.01 13.26 6.89
C GLU A 40 3.84 12.77 6.04
N ALA A 41 3.46 13.51 4.99
CA ALA A 41 2.37 13.11 4.10
C ALA A 41 2.66 11.77 3.40
N ARG A 42 3.93 11.51 3.04
CA ARG A 42 4.34 10.22 2.44
C ARG A 42 4.35 9.10 3.46
N LEU A 43 4.79 9.37 4.69
CA LEU A 43 4.75 8.41 5.79
C LEU A 43 3.31 8.00 6.13
N GLN A 44 2.42 8.97 6.30
CA GLN A 44 1.00 8.72 6.59
C GLN A 44 0.33 7.90 5.46
N ALA A 45 0.67 8.18 4.20
CA ALA A 45 0.18 7.40 3.07
C ALA A 45 0.71 5.96 3.08
N LEU A 46 1.96 5.75 3.50
CA LEU A 46 2.55 4.41 3.65
C LEU A 46 1.84 3.62 4.75
N GLU A 47 1.65 4.22 5.93
CA GLU A 47 0.94 3.59 7.06
C GLU A 47 -0.49 3.19 6.67
N THR A 48 -1.20 4.08 5.96
CA THR A 48 -2.56 3.81 5.48
C THR A 48 -2.59 2.64 4.48
N ASN A 49 -1.65 2.62 3.53
CA ASN A 49 -1.55 1.53 2.56
C ASN A 49 -1.19 0.20 3.25
N TRP A 50 -0.33 0.23 4.26
CA TRP A 50 0.06 -0.93 5.05
C TRP A 50 -1.13 -1.50 5.84
N ALA A 51 -1.87 -0.68 6.57
CA ALA A 51 -3.06 -1.12 7.32
C ALA A 51 -4.11 -1.75 6.39
N LYS A 52 -4.29 -1.20 5.18
CA LYS A 52 -5.18 -1.80 4.17
C LYS A 52 -4.66 -3.14 3.65
N CYS A 53 -3.34 -3.26 3.49
CA CYS A 53 -2.68 -4.51 3.09
C CYS A 53 -2.97 -5.62 4.11
N GLU A 54 -2.77 -5.34 5.40
CA GLU A 54 -3.05 -6.28 6.50
C GLU A 54 -4.54 -6.66 6.55
N SER A 55 -5.44 -5.69 6.45
CA SER A 55 -6.89 -5.94 6.42
C SER A 55 -7.31 -6.85 5.26
N ASN A 56 -6.73 -6.65 4.06
CA ASN A 56 -7.03 -7.49 2.91
C ASN A 56 -6.48 -8.92 3.07
N HIS A 57 -5.29 -9.07 3.66
CA HIS A 57 -4.69 -10.37 3.95
C HIS A 57 -5.55 -11.20 4.90
N GLU A 58 -6.06 -10.60 5.98
CA GLU A 58 -6.95 -11.28 6.92
C GLU A 58 -8.31 -11.68 6.27
N LYS A 59 -8.83 -10.85 5.34
CA LYS A 59 -10.01 -11.22 4.54
C LYS A 59 -9.74 -12.41 3.62
N VAL A 60 -8.56 -12.49 3.01
CA VAL A 60 -8.20 -13.65 2.16
C VAL A 60 -8.03 -14.91 3.01
N LYS A 61 -7.40 -14.82 4.18
CA LYS A 61 -7.27 -15.96 5.12
C LYS A 61 -8.62 -16.49 5.57
N SER A 62 -9.51 -15.62 6.03
CA SER A 62 -10.86 -16.02 6.48
C SER A 62 -11.69 -16.64 5.36
N LEU A 63 -11.57 -16.14 4.12
CA LEU A 63 -12.24 -16.75 2.96
C LEU A 63 -11.68 -18.11 2.53
N ARG A 64 -10.46 -18.47 2.96
CA ARG A 64 -9.85 -19.80 2.70
C ARG A 64 -10.18 -20.84 3.77
N GLN A 65 -10.73 -20.43 4.91
CA GLN A 65 -11.07 -21.30 6.04
C GLN A 65 -12.56 -21.74 6.04
N CYS A 66 -13.36 -21.26 5.09
CA CYS A 66 -14.71 -21.74 4.78
C CYS A 66 -14.70 -22.58 3.51
#